data_AF-A0A3B8QJY3-F1
#
_entry.id   AF-A0A3B8QJY3-F1
#
_cell.length_a   1.000
_cell.length_b   1.000
_cell.length_c   1.000
_cell.angle_alpha   90.00
_cell.angle_beta   90.00
_cell.angle_gamma   90.00
#
_symmetry.space_group_name_H-M   'P 1'
#
loop_
_entity.id
_entity.type
_entity.pdbx_description
1 polymer ?
#
loop_
_entity_poly.entity_id
_entity_poly.type
_entity_poly.pdbx_seq_one_letter_code
_entity_poly.pdbx_strand_id
1 'polypeptide(L)' 'RGTSHHPGNNVGIGKDHTLYALTDGLVEFKKKAGNKSFVSVVPFTEGGEA' A
#
# COMPACT_ATOMS: atom_id res chain seq x y z
N ARG A 1 14.54 3.43 13.94
CA ARG A 1 14.19 4.25 12.75
C ARG A 1 14.24 3.35 11.53
N GLY A 2 13.25 3.42 10.65
CA GLY A 2 13.00 2.49 9.55
C GLY A 2 11.49 2.38 9.31
N THR A 3 11.06 1.63 8.31
CA THR A 3 9.64 1.42 8.00
C THR A 3 9.06 0.23 8.77
N SER A 4 8.10 0.48 9.65
CA SER A 4 7.28 -0.60 10.24
C SER A 4 6.38 -1.27 9.19
N HIS A 5 5.96 -0.48 8.20
CA HIS A 5 5.11 -0.87 7.09
C HIS A 5 5.85 -0.59 5.78
N HIS A 6 5.96 -1.61 4.93
CA HIS A 6 6.66 -1.53 3.66
C HIS A 6 5.67 -1.21 2.54
N PRO A 7 6.06 -0.43 1.53
CA PRO A 7 5.21 -0.20 0.37
C PRO A 7 4.97 -1.52 -0.37
N GLY A 8 3.71 -1.78 -0.66
CA GLY A 8 3.22 -2.86 -1.51
C GLY A 8 2.76 -2.33 -2.87
N ASN A 9 1.70 -2.90 -3.43
CA ASN A 9 1.19 -2.47 -4.73
C ASN A 9 0.53 -1.09 -4.64
N ASN A 10 0.79 -0.23 -5.63
CA ASN A 10 0.20 1.12 -5.73
C ASN A 10 0.45 2.04 -4.53
N VAL A 11 1.55 1.82 -3.80
CA VAL A 11 1.99 2.64 -2.67
C VAL A 11 3.44 3.07 -2.91
N GLY A 12 3.70 4.37 -2.82
CA GLY A 12 5.03 4.96 -2.86
C GLY A 12 5.59 5.23 -1.46
N ILE A 13 6.89 5.48 -1.39
CA ILE A 13 7.60 5.86 -0.14
C ILE A 13 8.42 7.14 -0.36
N GLY A 14 8.28 8.09 0.57
CA GLY A 14 9.02 9.34 0.60
C GLY A 14 10.42 9.19 1.22
N LYS A 15 11.24 10.24 1.10
CA LYS A 15 12.61 10.29 1.65
C LYS A 15 12.64 10.11 3.18
N ASP A 16 11.59 10.58 3.86
CA ASP A 16 11.37 10.46 5.30
C ASP A 16 10.63 9.17 5.70
N HIS A 17 10.45 8.22 4.78
CA HIS A 17 9.72 6.96 4.95
C HIS A 17 8.19 7.07 5.08
N THR A 18 7.61 8.24 4.77
CA THR A 18 6.16 8.39 4.65
C THR A 18 5.62 7.59 3.46
N LEU A 19 4.56 6.81 3.67
CA LEU A 19 3.86 6.08 2.61
C LEU A 19 2.75 6.94 2.01
N TYR A 20 2.59 6.89 0.69
CA TYR A 20 1.52 7.59 -0.03
C TYR A 20 0.91 6.70 -1.12
N ALA A 21 -0.37 6.90 -1.41
CA ALA A 21 -1.07 6.17 -2.46
C ALA A 21 -0.68 6.70 -3.84
N LEU A 22 -0.45 5.79 -4.79
CA LEU A 22 -0.21 6.12 -6.21
C LEU A 22 -1.49 6.12 -7.05
N THR A 23 -2.56 5.50 -6.53
CA THR A 23 -3.88 5.41 -7.15
C THR A 23 -4.96 5.58 -6.08
N ASP A 24 -6.15 6.01 -6.49
CA ASP A 24 -7.34 5.93 -5.64
C ASP A 24 -7.79 4.47 -5.50
N GLY A 25 -8.28 4.11 -4.31
CA GLY A 25 -8.58 2.72 -3.99
C GLY A 25 -8.69 2.43 -2.49
N LEU A 26 -8.85 1.16 -2.18
CA LEU A 26 -8.91 0.65 -0.82
C LEU A 26 -7.53 0.26 -0.30
N VAL A 27 -7.18 0.71 0.90
CA VAL A 27 -5.90 0.38 1.54
C VAL A 27 -5.97 -1.01 2.19
N GLU A 28 -5.10 -1.92 1.74
CA GLU A 28 -4.94 -3.26 2.27
C GLU A 28 -3.63 -3.40 3.07
N PHE A 29 -3.74 -3.97 4.28
CA PHE A 29 -2.58 -4.31 5.12
C PHE A 29 -2.35 -5.82 5.09
N LYS A 30 -1.16 -6.24 4.65
CA LYS A 30 -0.78 -7.65 4.58
C LYS A 30 0.46 -7.94 5.42
N LYS A 31 0.36 -8.94 6.28
CA LYS A 31 1.51 -9.45 7.06
C LYS A 31 2.13 -10.64 6.32
N LYS A 32 3.44 -10.60 6.11
CA LYS A 32 4.26 -11.72 5.62
C LYS A 32 5.07 -12.34 6.76
N ALA A 33 5.60 -13.53 6.48
CA ALA A 33 6.51 -14.23 7.39
C ALA A 33 7.67 -13.30 7.84
N GLY A 34 8.05 -13.43 9.11
CA GLY A 34 9.09 -12.59 9.72
C GLY A 34 8.62 -11.21 10.20
N ASN A 35 7.35 -11.08 10.61
CA ASN A 35 6.76 -9.82 11.13
C ASN A 35 6.83 -8.62 10.17
N LYS A 36 7.01 -8.87 8.87
CA LYS A 36 7.04 -7.81 7.86
C LYS A 36 5.61 -7.45 7.46
N SER A 37 5.23 -6.21 7.72
CA SER A 37 3.94 -5.66 7.27
C SER A 37 4.12 -4.90 5.96
N PHE A 38 3.19 -5.09 5.04
CA PHE A 38 3.12 -4.43 3.74
C PHE A 38 1.79 -3.70 3.60
N VAL A 39 1.80 -2.57 2.91
CA VAL A 39 0.61 -1.73 2.66
C VAL A 39 0.45 -1.58 1.16
N SER A 40 -0.68 -2.00 0.63
CA SER A 40 -1.02 -1.89 -0.78
C SER A 40 -2.32 -1.10 -0.95
N VAL A 41 -2.54 -0.51 -2.12
CA VAL A 41 -3.83 0.05 -2.51
C VAL A 41 -4.43 -0.80 -3.62
N VAL A 42 -5.62 -1.33 -3.38
CA VAL A 42 -6.44 -2.03 -4.38
C VAL A 42 -7.27 -0.96 -5.08
N PRO A 43 -6.99 -0.64 -6.36
CA PRO A 43 -7.70 0.42 -7.05
C PRO A 43 -9.19 0.10 -7.13
N PHE A 44 -10.04 1.13 -6.97
CA PHE A 44 -11.44 0.99 -7.35
C PHE A 44 -11.47 0.94 -8.87
N THR A 45 -11.48 -0.26 -9.43
CA THR A 45 -11.65 -0.44 -10.87
C THR A 45 -13.02 0.09 -11.26
N GLU A 46 -13.07 1.23 -11.94
CA GLU A 46 -14.25 1.72 -12.69
C GLU A 46 -14.52 0.84 -13.94
N GLY A 47 -14.47 -0.49 -13.78
CA GLY A 47 -14.78 -1.47 -14.81
C GLY A 47 -15.86 -2.47 -14.39
N GLY A 48 -16.56 -2.20 -13.28
CA GLY A 48 -17.79 -2.89 -12.93
C GLY A 48 -18.97 -2.15 -13.55
N GLU A 49 -19.42 -2.65 -14.70
CA GLU A 49 -20.56 -2.18 -15.50
C GLU A 49 -21.79 -1.82 -14.63
N ALA A 50 -22.42 -0.69 -14.97
CA ALA A 50 -23.79 -0.33 -14.57
C ALA A 50 -24.74 -0.53 -15.76
#